data_AF-A0A7J2IN12-F1
#
_entry.id   AF-A0A7J2IN12-F1
#
_cell.length_a   1.000
_cell.length_b   1.000
_cell.length_c   1.000
_cell.angle_alpha   90.00
_cell.angle_beta   90.00
_cell.angle_gamma   90.00
#
_symmetry.space_group_name_H-M   'P 1'
#
loop_
_entity.id
_entity.type
_entity.pdbx_description
1 polymer ?
#
loop_
_entity_poly.entity_id
_entity_poly.type
_entity_poly.pdbx_seq_one_letter_code
_entity_poly.pdbx_strand_id
1 'polypeptide(L)'
;MYEEIEHIFRAYDIRGIYNQDLTPEIVARIGTAFGTLLDGEGTISIGKDVRTTSTTIENALTAGITSTGINVELLGTLPIQVTNWATWQGNYKA
;
A
#
# COMPACT_ATOMS: atom_id res chain seq x y z
N MET A 1 -3.66 -7.54 20.60
CA MET A 1 -3.96 -6.67 19.44
C MET A 1 -2.73 -6.41 18.56
N TYR A 2 -1.59 -5.93 19.07
CA TYR A 2 -0.38 -5.75 18.22
C TYR A 2 0.36 -7.06 17.92
N GLU A 3 0.41 -7.99 18.88
CA GLU A 3 1.01 -9.32 18.68
C GLU A 3 0.31 -10.16 17.59
N GLU A 4 -0.98 -9.90 17.33
CA GLU A 4 -1.78 -10.64 16.33
C GLU A 4 -1.51 -10.21 14.88
N ILE A 5 -0.81 -9.08 14.67
CA ILE A 5 -0.48 -8.60 13.32
C ILE A 5 1.02 -8.63 13.04
N GLU A 6 1.87 -8.87 14.03
CA GLU A 6 3.32 -8.89 13.83
C GLU A 6 3.74 -9.90 12.75
N HIS A 7 3.08 -11.05 12.70
CA HIS A 7 3.41 -12.10 11.73
C HIS A 7 3.20 -11.68 10.29
N ILE A 8 2.37 -10.69 9.97
CA ILE A 8 2.15 -10.28 8.57
C ILE A 8 3.34 -9.50 8.01
N PHE A 9 4.15 -8.89 8.88
CA PHE A 9 5.38 -8.18 8.50
C PHE A 9 6.53 -9.19 8.39
N ARG A 10 6.95 -9.45 7.15
CA ARG A 10 8.05 -10.37 6.83
C ARG A 10 9.34 -9.58 6.62
N ALA A 11 10.44 -10.29 6.37
CA ALA A 11 11.77 -9.68 6.22
C ALA A 11 11.86 -8.61 5.11
N TYR A 12 10.99 -8.66 4.09
CA TYR A 12 11.06 -7.78 2.93
C TYR A 12 9.71 -7.30 2.39
N ASP A 13 8.59 -7.78 2.94
CA ASP A 13 7.24 -7.40 2.50
C ASP A 13 6.17 -7.71 3.56
N ILE A 14 4.92 -7.36 3.25
CA ILE A 14 3.74 -7.64 4.07
C ILE A 14 2.92 -8.74 3.39
N ARG A 15 2.67 -9.85 4.11
CA ARG A 15 1.92 -11.00 3.57
C ARG A 15 1.00 -11.62 4.61
N GLY A 16 -0.20 -11.95 4.15
CA GLY A 16 -1.19 -12.68 4.93
C GLY A 16 -2.39 -13.10 4.08
N ILE A 17 -3.30 -13.85 4.70
CA ILE A 17 -4.57 -14.29 4.12
C ILE A 17 -5.54 -13.11 4.09
N TYR A 18 -6.12 -12.85 2.92
CA TYR A 18 -7.14 -11.81 2.76
C TYR A 18 -8.33 -12.05 3.70
N ASN A 19 -8.83 -10.97 4.32
CA ASN A 19 -9.95 -10.98 5.26
C ASN A 19 -9.75 -11.83 6.53
N GLN A 20 -8.52 -12.25 6.81
CA GLN A 20 -8.10 -12.84 8.09
C GLN A 20 -6.93 -12.03 8.65
N ASP A 21 -5.82 -12.02 7.92
CA ASP A 21 -4.62 -11.27 8.26
C ASP A 21 -4.63 -9.86 7.63
N LEU A 22 -5.09 -9.78 6.37
CA LEU A 22 -5.13 -8.54 5.58
C LEU A 22 -6.59 -8.12 5.37
N THR A 23 -7.18 -7.51 6.39
CA THR A 23 -8.50 -6.88 6.30
C THR A 23 -8.36 -5.45 5.74
N PRO A 24 -9.41 -4.89 5.11
CA PRO A 24 -9.38 -3.50 4.64
C PRO A 24 -9.03 -2.49 5.74
N GLU A 25 -9.48 -2.73 6.98
CA GLU A 25 -9.15 -1.88 8.13
C GLU A 25 -7.65 -1.92 8.46
N ILE A 26 -7.05 -3.10 8.52
CA ILE A 26 -5.60 -3.26 8.78
C ILE A 26 -4.80 -2.58 7.67
N VAL A 27 -5.19 -2.77 6.42
CA VAL A 27 -4.51 -2.21 5.24
C VAL A 27 -4.61 -0.68 5.23
N ALA A 28 -5.78 -0.11 5.58
CA ALA A 28 -5.92 1.33 5.73
C ALA A 28 -5.01 1.89 6.83
N ARG A 29 -4.91 1.20 7.97
CA ARG A 29 -3.99 1.58 9.06
C ARG A 29 -2.52 1.51 8.62
N ILE A 30 -2.14 0.51 7.82
CA ILE A 30 -0.80 0.44 7.21
C ILE A 30 -0.58 1.65 6.30
N GLY A 31 -1.56 1.99 5.46
CA GLY A 31 -1.51 3.16 4.58
C GLY A 31 -1.32 4.46 5.36
N THR A 32 -2.08 4.67 6.44
CA THR A 32 -1.92 5.83 7.32
C THR A 32 -0.53 5.86 7.96
N ALA A 33 -0.05 4.73 8.49
CA ALA A 33 1.29 4.67 9.08
C ALA A 33 2.40 4.98 8.06
N PHE A 34 2.28 4.45 6.84
CA PHE A 34 3.23 4.70 5.76
C PHE A 34 3.18 6.17 5.30
N GLY A 35 1.99 6.75 5.16
CA GLY A 35 1.84 8.15 4.79
C GLY A 35 2.38 9.11 5.86
N THR A 36 2.19 8.79 7.15
CA THR A 36 2.78 9.57 8.26
C THR A 36 4.30 9.51 8.26
N LEU A 37 4.91 8.36 7.91
CA LEU A 37 6.36 8.23 7.83
C LEU A 37 6.99 9.14 6.77
N LEU A 38 6.23 9.48 5.72
CA LEU A 38 6.67 10.32 4.61
C LEU A 38 6.44 11.82 4.85
N ASP A 39 5.97 12.19 6.05
CA ASP A 39 5.78 13.58 6.51
C ASP A 39 4.92 14.46 5.57
N GLY A 40 3.94 13.86 4.91
CA GLY A 40 3.01 14.59 4.03
C GLY A 40 3.61 15.02 2.69
N GLU A 41 4.84 14.61 2.35
CA GLU A 41 5.52 15.07 1.13
C GLU A 41 5.42 14.11 -0.05
N GLY A 42 5.18 14.69 -1.23
CA GLY A 42 5.25 14.01 -2.52
C GLY A 42 3.99 13.24 -2.90
N THR A 43 4.14 12.37 -3.90
CA THR A 43 3.06 11.51 -4.41
C THR A 43 3.52 10.05 -4.33
N ILE A 44 2.65 9.17 -3.88
CA ILE A 44 2.89 7.72 -3.84
C ILE A 44 2.23 7.07 -5.05
N SER A 45 2.98 6.25 -5.74
CA SER A 45 2.48 5.40 -6.82
C SER A 45 2.01 4.04 -6.27
N ILE A 46 0.85 3.56 -6.72
CA ILE A 46 0.33 2.24 -6.34
C ILE A 46 0.05 1.43 -7.60
N GLY A 47 0.64 0.24 -7.68
CA GLY A 47 0.31 -0.79 -8.66
C GLY A 47 -0.20 -2.05 -7.98
N LYS A 48 -0.94 -2.88 -8.71
CA LYS A 48 -1.45 -4.16 -8.23
C LYS A 48 -1.31 -5.28 -9.26
N ASP A 49 -1.47 -6.52 -8.80
CA ASP A 49 -1.59 -7.68 -9.66
C ASP A 49 -3.06 -8.07 -9.91
N VAL A 50 -3.27 -9.22 -10.55
CA VAL A 50 -4.58 -9.70 -11.02
C VAL A 50 -5.43 -10.40 -9.94
N ARG A 51 -5.04 -10.42 -8.66
CA ARG A 51 -5.90 -11.05 -7.64
C ARG A 51 -7.23 -10.31 -7.54
N THR A 52 -8.31 -11.06 -7.36
CA THR A 52 -9.68 -10.50 -7.23
C THR A 52 -9.80 -9.56 -6.04
N THR A 53 -8.99 -9.77 -5.00
CA THR A 53 -8.95 -8.95 -3.78
C THR A 53 -8.11 -7.68 -3.93
N SER A 54 -7.29 -7.56 -4.98
CA SER A 54 -6.33 -6.47 -5.14
C SER A 54 -6.99 -5.10 -5.22
N THR A 55 -8.16 -4.98 -5.86
CA THR A 55 -8.90 -3.70 -5.92
C THR A 55 -9.37 -3.23 -4.54
N THR A 56 -9.83 -4.14 -3.68
CA THR A 56 -10.25 -3.78 -2.33
C THR A 56 -9.05 -3.33 -1.48
N ILE A 57 -7.92 -4.03 -1.62
CA ILE A 57 -6.67 -3.71 -0.91
C ILE A 57 -6.11 -2.36 -1.38
N GLU A 58 -6.06 -2.12 -2.69
CA GLU A 58 -5.63 -0.85 -3.30
C GLU A 58 -6.46 0.33 -2.77
N ASN A 59 -7.79 0.18 -2.74
CA ASN A 59 -8.69 1.22 -2.23
C ASN A 59 -8.46 1.50 -0.74
N ALA A 60 -8.32 0.44 0.08
CA ALA A 60 -8.06 0.59 1.51
C ALA A 60 -6.72 1.27 1.79
N LEU A 61 -5.66 0.85 1.08
CA LEU A 61 -4.33 1.43 1.20
C LEU A 61 -4.33 2.91 0.78
N THR A 62 -4.99 3.22 -0.35
CA THR A 62 -5.16 4.58 -0.86
C THR A 62 -5.89 5.47 0.14
N ALA A 63 -6.98 4.97 0.75
CA ALA A 63 -7.71 5.73 1.76
C ALA A 63 -6.85 6.02 3.00
N GLY A 64 -6.06 5.04 3.44
CA GLY A 64 -5.10 5.20 4.52
C GLY A 64 -4.06 6.28 4.22
N ILE A 65 -3.41 6.21 3.06
CA ILE A 65 -2.38 7.17 2.65
C ILE A 65 -2.97 8.58 2.49
N THR A 66 -4.08 8.72 1.76
CA THR A 66 -4.66 10.04 1.49
C THR A 66 -5.20 10.72 2.75
N SER A 67 -5.55 9.96 3.80
CA SER A 67 -5.89 10.52 5.11
C SER A 67 -4.74 11.30 5.78
N THR A 68 -3.50 11.09 5.36
CA THR A 68 -2.32 11.82 5.87
C THR A 68 -1.96 13.04 5.04
N GLY A 69 -2.77 13.40 4.04
CA GLY A 69 -2.52 14.54 3.14
C GLY A 69 -1.60 14.23 1.96
N ILE A 70 -1.17 12.97 1.78
CA ILE A 70 -0.32 12.56 0.66
C ILE A 70 -1.16 12.22 -0.57
N ASN A 71 -0.69 12.64 -1.74
CA ASN A 71 -1.32 12.29 -3.01
C ASN A 71 -0.98 10.84 -3.39
N VAL A 72 -1.95 10.16 -4.00
CA VAL A 72 -1.77 8.80 -4.52
C VAL A 72 -2.09 8.79 -6.01
N GLU A 73 -1.24 8.14 -6.80
CA GLU A 73 -1.49 7.85 -8.21
C GLU A 73 -1.58 6.34 -8.44
N LEU A 74 -2.69 5.89 -9.03
CA LEU A 74 -2.92 4.48 -9.34
C LEU A 74 -2.37 4.15 -10.73
N LEU A 75 -1.35 3.31 -10.78
CA LEU A 75 -0.75 2.82 -12.01
C LEU A 75 -1.57 1.66 -12.64
N GLY A 76 -2.46 1.06 -11.85
CA GLY A 76 -3.36 0.00 -12.27
C GLY A 76 -2.79 -1.41 -12.09
N THR A 77 -3.19 -2.33 -12.97
CA THR A 77 -2.75 -3.74 -12.92
C THR A 77 -1.51 -3.96 -13.79
N LEU A 78 -0.35 -4.17 -13.16
CA LEU A 78 0.94 -4.34 -13.86
C LEU A 78 1.91 -5.23 -13.06
N PRO A 79 2.93 -5.83 -13.71
CA PRO A 79 3.99 -6.55 -13.01
C PRO A 79 4.75 -5.62 -12.07
N ILE A 80 5.18 -6.13 -10.91
CA ILE A 80 5.90 -5.35 -9.88
C ILE A 80 7.13 -4.61 -10.44
N GLN A 81 7.83 -5.18 -11.41
CA GLN A 81 9.01 -4.53 -12.00
C GLN A 81 8.66 -3.32 -12.85
N VAL A 82 7.48 -3.31 -13.48
CA VAL A 82 6.98 -2.14 -14.20
C VAL A 82 6.57 -1.07 -13.19
N THR A 83 5.99 -1.46 -12.04
CA THR A 83 5.65 -0.53 -10.95
C THR A 83 6.91 0.12 -10.44
N ASN A 84 7.91 -0.66 -10.06
CA ASN A 84 9.20 -0.16 -9.56
C ASN A 84 9.89 0.79 -10.55
N TRP A 85 9.89 0.45 -11.84
CA TRP A 85 10.46 1.30 -12.87
C TRP A 85 9.69 2.61 -13.04
N ALA A 86 8.35 2.56 -13.04
CA ALA A 86 7.50 3.75 -13.14
C ALA A 86 7.66 4.66 -11.92
N THR A 87 7.73 4.09 -10.71
CA THR A 87 8.04 4.82 -9.47
C THR A 87 9.39 5.52 -9.55
N TRP A 88 10.43 4.81 -9.99
CA TRP A 88 11.80 5.35 -10.10
C TRP A 88 11.94 6.44 -11.17
N GLN A 89 11.27 6.28 -12.32
CA GLN A 89 11.30 7.26 -13.41
C GLN A 89 10.38 8.45 -13.17
N GLY A 90 9.25 8.23 -12.49
CA GLY A 90 8.31 9.28 -12.14
C GLY A 90 8.80 10.12 -10.98
N ASN A 91 8.19 11.28 -10.80
CA ASN A 91 8.46 12.16 -9.66
C ASN A 91 7.66 11.70 -8.41
N TYR A 92 7.73 10.40 -8.09
CA TYR A 92 7.06 9.82 -6.93
C TYR A 92 8.02 9.71 -5.75
N LYS A 93 7.49 9.87 -4.54
CA LYS A 93 8.25 9.69 -3.28
C LYS A 93 8.38 8.20 -2.94
N ALA A 94 7.36 7.42 -3.30
CA ALA A 94 7.29 5.97 -3.09
C ALA A 94 6.39 5.29 -4.14
#